data_AF-A0A9X2LQ65-F1
#
_entry.id   AF-A0A9X2LQ65-F1
#
_cell.length_a   1.000
_cell.length_b   1.000
_cell.length_c   1.000
_cell.angle_alpha   90.00
_cell.angle_beta   90.00
_cell.angle_gamma   90.00
#
_symmetry.space_group_name_H-M   'P 1'
#
loop_
_entity.id
_entity.type
_entity.pdbx_description
1 polymer ?
#
loop_
_entity_poly.entity_id
_entity_poly.type
_entity_poly.pdbx_seq_one_letter_code
_entity_poly.pdbx_strand_id
1 'polypeptide(L)'
;MTWRRKRASPAAAYAGSSPVWRRILTIPLVPEAVRQARHDTTTALSEYGLRPDSAFAGAVLLVVSELVANAVRHAADQSPTADVTIAAGAGQLVIGVADQAPSLPVLSPAGMGDGLRTVTDLAAAYGGTLSVEPAAHGCGKVVLARFRVPDDLSSRRSGAGSRPL
;
A
#
# COMPACT_ATOMS: atom_id res chain seq x y z
N MET A 1 7.58 -32.55 -8.65
CA MET A 1 7.49 -32.06 -7.25
C MET A 1 6.82 -30.70 -7.26
N THR A 2 5.56 -30.64 -6.84
CA THR A 2 4.67 -29.47 -6.92
C THR A 2 4.90 -28.55 -5.71
N TRP A 3 5.70 -27.49 -5.88
CA TRP A 3 5.84 -26.45 -4.85
C TRP A 3 4.65 -25.48 -4.90
N ARG A 4 3.58 -25.80 -4.18
CA ARG A 4 2.52 -24.84 -3.86
C ARG A 4 2.92 -24.10 -2.57
N ARG A 5 3.83 -23.12 -2.66
CA ARG A 5 4.14 -22.26 -1.50
C ARG A 5 2.92 -21.36 -1.25
N LYS A 6 2.22 -21.59 -0.14
CA LYS A 6 1.28 -20.61 0.42
C LYS A 6 2.08 -19.35 0.74
N ARG A 7 1.81 -18.24 0.03
CA ARG A 7 2.25 -16.92 0.45
C ARG A 7 1.73 -16.71 1.88
N ALA A 8 2.63 -16.59 2.85
CA ALA A 8 2.24 -16.21 4.20
C ALA A 8 1.75 -14.76 4.17
N SER A 9 0.60 -14.50 4.78
CA SER A 9 0.03 -13.16 4.89
C SER A 9 0.96 -12.22 5.67
N PRO A 10 1.21 -11.00 5.17
CA PRO A 10 1.81 -9.86 5.90
C PRO A 10 1.14 -9.43 7.22
N ALA A 11 0.28 -10.27 7.82
CA ALA A 11 -0.53 -9.93 8.99
C ALA A 11 0.29 -9.51 10.22
N ALA A 12 1.58 -9.88 10.29
CA ALA A 12 2.44 -9.56 11.43
C ALA A 12 2.91 -8.09 11.48
N ALA A 13 2.83 -7.31 10.39
CA ALA A 13 3.24 -5.89 10.36
C ALA A 13 2.14 -4.92 10.88
N TYR A 14 1.00 -5.46 11.35
CA TYR A 14 -0.19 -4.68 11.73
C TYR A 14 -0.52 -4.84 13.22
N ALA A 15 0.41 -4.48 14.10
CA ALA A 15 0.13 -4.42 15.54
C ALA A 15 -0.71 -3.16 15.86
N GLY A 16 -2.02 -3.35 15.96
CA GLY A 16 -3.00 -2.32 16.33
C GLY A 16 -4.34 -2.56 15.63
N SER A 17 -5.15 -3.50 16.17
CA SER A 17 -6.38 -4.05 15.58
C SER A 17 -6.22 -4.64 14.17
N SER A 18 -6.50 -5.93 14.00
CA SER A 18 -6.43 -6.58 12.68
C SER A 18 -7.22 -5.77 11.64
N PRO A 19 -6.63 -5.47 10.46
CA PRO A 19 -7.35 -4.76 9.43
C PRO A 19 -8.61 -5.54 9.06
N VAL A 20 -9.76 -4.88 9.12
CA VAL A 20 -11.08 -5.49 8.86
C VAL A 20 -11.23 -5.85 7.38
N TRP A 21 -10.45 -5.21 6.50
CA TRP A 21 -10.41 -5.49 5.07
C TRP A 21 -8.99 -5.46 4.53
N ARG A 22 -8.69 -6.38 3.58
CA ARG A 22 -7.37 -6.48 2.95
C ARG A 22 -7.45 -7.01 1.52
N ARG A 23 -6.65 -6.43 0.63
CA ARG A 23 -6.38 -6.89 -0.74
C ARG A 23 -4.88 -6.98 -0.98
N ILE A 24 -4.48 -7.95 -1.80
CA ILE A 24 -3.11 -8.11 -2.30
C ILE A 24 -3.19 -8.26 -3.81
N LEU A 25 -2.45 -7.41 -4.52
CA LEU A 25 -2.36 -7.40 -5.97
C LEU A 25 -0.92 -7.77 -6.34
N THR A 26 -0.73 -8.85 -7.07
CA THR A 26 0.60 -9.20 -7.59
C THR A 26 0.74 -8.62 -8.99
N ILE A 27 1.69 -7.70 -9.16
CA ILE A 27 1.94 -7.00 -10.42
C ILE A 27 3.30 -7.40 -11.01
N PRO A 28 3.41 -7.60 -12.33
CA PRO A 28 4.72 -7.77 -12.98
C PRO A 28 5.50 -6.45 -12.95
N LEU A 29 6.80 -6.49 -12.66
CA LEU A 29 7.67 -5.30 -12.67
C LEU A 29 8.15 -4.98 -14.09
N VAL A 30 7.23 -4.48 -14.89
CA VAL A 30 7.40 -4.06 -16.30
C VAL A 30 6.99 -2.59 -16.47
N PRO A 31 7.26 -1.93 -17.61
CA PRO A 31 6.92 -0.51 -17.80
C PRO A 31 5.44 -0.16 -17.52
N GLU A 32 4.52 -1.09 -17.76
CA GLU A 32 3.08 -0.91 -17.55
C GLU A 32 2.64 -1.06 -16.09
N ALA A 33 3.52 -1.52 -15.18
CA ALA A 33 3.18 -1.88 -13.81
C ALA A 33 2.50 -0.76 -13.04
N VAL A 34 2.94 0.49 -13.23
CA VAL A 34 2.37 1.68 -12.56
C VAL A 34 0.91 1.89 -12.96
N ARG A 35 0.61 1.77 -14.27
CA ARG A 35 -0.76 1.91 -14.78
C ARG A 35 -1.66 0.81 -14.21
N GLN A 36 -1.18 -0.43 -14.24
CA GLN A 36 -1.92 -1.58 -13.72
C GLN A 36 -2.20 -1.44 -12.23
N ALA A 37 -1.17 -1.15 -11.43
CA ALA A 37 -1.30 -0.98 -9.98
C ALA A 37 -2.27 0.15 -9.61
N ARG A 38 -2.23 1.28 -10.35
CA ARG A 38 -3.15 2.39 -10.14
C ARG A 38 -4.60 2.00 -10.45
N HIS A 39 -4.83 1.29 -11.56
CA HIS A 39 -6.17 0.83 -11.92
C HIS A 39 -6.73 -0.13 -10.87
N ASP A 40 -5.97 -1.16 -10.52
CA ASP A 40 -6.39 -2.19 -9.56
C ASP A 40 -6.59 -1.60 -8.16
N THR A 41 -5.74 -0.66 -7.74
CA THR A 41 -5.92 0.07 -6.48
C THR A 41 -7.19 0.91 -6.50
N THR A 42 -7.51 1.56 -7.62
CA THR A 42 -8.74 2.35 -7.74
C THR A 42 -9.98 1.47 -7.55
N THR A 43 -9.99 0.29 -8.18
CA THR A 43 -11.03 -0.72 -8.00
C THR A 43 -11.11 -1.18 -6.55
N ALA A 44 -9.97 -1.50 -5.93
CA ALA A 44 -9.90 -1.99 -4.56
C ALA A 44 -10.36 -0.93 -3.53
N LEU A 45 -10.01 0.36 -3.72
CA LEU A 45 -10.50 1.46 -2.88
C LEU A 45 -12.02 1.63 -3.02
N SER A 46 -12.55 1.47 -4.23
CA SER A 46 -14.00 1.52 -4.49
C SER A 46 -14.74 0.36 -3.82
N GLU A 47 -14.20 -0.86 -3.89
CA GLU A 47 -14.73 -2.03 -3.18
C GLU A 47 -14.75 -1.81 -1.66
N TYR A 48 -13.72 -1.15 -1.14
CA TYR A 48 -13.66 -0.77 0.27
C TYR A 48 -14.63 0.38 0.63
N GLY A 49 -15.21 1.07 -0.35
CA GLY A 49 -16.16 2.18 -0.15
C GLY A 49 -15.52 3.56 -0.05
N LEU A 50 -14.25 3.71 -0.45
CA LEU A 50 -13.64 5.03 -0.64
C LEU A 50 -13.96 5.53 -2.05
N ARG A 51 -14.37 6.79 -2.14
CA ARG A 51 -14.67 7.40 -3.44
C ARG A 51 -13.38 7.66 -4.23
N PRO A 52 -13.24 7.16 -5.47
CA PRO A 52 -12.06 7.39 -6.31
C PRO A 52 -11.74 8.85 -6.61
N ASP A 53 -12.75 9.72 -6.61
CA ASP A 53 -12.65 11.15 -6.89
C ASP A 53 -12.25 12.00 -5.67
N SER A 54 -12.14 11.39 -4.48
CA SER A 54 -11.72 12.10 -3.28
C SER A 54 -10.23 12.46 -3.31
N ALA A 55 -9.88 13.60 -2.71
CA ALA A 55 -8.47 14.01 -2.57
C ALA A 55 -7.62 12.94 -1.86
N PHE A 56 -8.19 12.27 -0.86
CA PHE A 56 -7.53 11.17 -0.16
C PHE A 56 -7.24 9.99 -1.08
N ALA A 57 -8.22 9.54 -1.89
CA ALA A 57 -7.99 8.49 -2.88
C ALA A 57 -6.92 8.90 -3.90
N GLY A 58 -6.94 10.16 -4.37
CA GLY A 58 -5.91 10.71 -5.25
C GLY A 58 -4.50 10.62 -4.65
N ALA A 59 -4.34 11.00 -3.39
CA ALA A 59 -3.06 10.91 -2.67
C ALA A 59 -2.58 9.46 -2.55
N VAL A 60 -3.47 8.53 -2.18
CA VAL A 60 -3.16 7.09 -2.09
C VAL A 60 -2.72 6.53 -3.44
N LEU A 61 -3.42 6.87 -4.53
CA LEU A 61 -3.09 6.41 -5.87
C LEU A 61 -1.74 6.95 -6.37
N LEU A 62 -1.39 8.19 -6.00
CA LEU A 62 -0.07 8.75 -6.27
C LEU A 62 1.02 8.00 -5.47
N VAL A 63 0.77 7.72 -4.19
CA VAL A 63 1.70 6.91 -3.38
C VAL A 63 1.92 5.52 -3.96
N VAL A 64 0.86 4.82 -4.37
CA VAL A 64 1.00 3.52 -5.05
C VAL A 64 1.84 3.66 -6.33
N SER A 65 1.61 4.72 -7.11
CA SER A 65 2.34 4.94 -8.36
C SER A 65 3.84 5.13 -8.13
N GLU A 66 4.21 5.96 -7.14
CA GLU A 66 5.62 6.21 -6.78
C GLU A 66 6.30 4.96 -6.22
N LEU A 67 5.62 4.23 -5.32
CA LEU A 67 6.19 3.01 -4.72
C LEU A 67 6.39 1.90 -5.77
N VAL A 68 5.43 1.73 -6.69
CA VAL A 68 5.56 0.76 -7.80
C VAL A 68 6.61 1.21 -8.81
N ALA A 69 6.69 2.50 -9.13
CA ALA A 69 7.74 3.02 -10.02
C ALA A 69 9.15 2.78 -9.42
N ASN A 70 9.29 2.94 -8.11
CA ASN A 70 10.54 2.62 -7.41
C ASN A 70 10.84 1.10 -7.47
N ALA A 71 9.84 0.24 -7.28
CA ALA A 71 10.04 -1.20 -7.43
C ALA A 71 10.48 -1.57 -8.85
N VAL A 72 9.83 -1.02 -9.89
CA VAL A 72 10.24 -1.24 -11.29
C VAL A 72 11.69 -0.78 -11.50
N ARG A 73 12.05 0.42 -11.03
CA ARG A 73 13.39 0.99 -11.26
C ARG A 73 14.50 0.23 -10.53
N HIS A 74 14.23 -0.28 -9.34
CA HIS A 74 15.28 -0.76 -8.43
C HIS A 74 15.23 -2.26 -8.14
N ALA A 75 14.14 -2.95 -8.49
CA ALA A 75 13.95 -4.36 -8.17
C ALA A 75 13.67 -5.25 -9.39
N ALA A 76 13.36 -4.72 -10.58
CA ALA A 76 12.96 -5.54 -11.73
C ALA A 76 13.98 -6.62 -12.13
N ASP A 77 15.29 -6.33 -12.00
CA ASP A 77 16.36 -7.29 -12.32
C ASP A 77 16.42 -8.49 -11.35
N GLN A 78 15.89 -8.33 -10.14
CA GLN A 78 15.99 -9.31 -9.05
C GLN A 78 14.62 -9.80 -8.55
N SER A 79 13.54 -9.19 -9.02
CA SER A 79 12.17 -9.45 -8.63
C SER A 79 11.27 -9.33 -9.86
N PRO A 80 10.74 -10.43 -10.43
CA PRO A 80 9.89 -10.35 -11.62
C PRO A 80 8.50 -9.74 -11.33
N THR A 81 8.11 -9.73 -10.04
CA THR A 81 6.82 -9.21 -9.59
C THR A 81 6.98 -8.44 -8.29
N ALA A 82 5.99 -7.63 -7.95
CA ALA A 82 5.82 -7.04 -6.63
C ALA A 82 4.39 -7.30 -6.12
N ASP A 83 4.24 -7.38 -4.80
CA ASP A 83 2.95 -7.46 -4.14
C ASP A 83 2.55 -6.09 -3.59
N VAL A 84 1.46 -5.53 -4.10
CA VAL A 84 0.81 -4.33 -3.57
C VAL A 84 -0.28 -4.77 -2.58
N THR A 85 -0.04 -4.55 -1.29
CA THR A 85 -1.03 -4.75 -0.23
C THR A 85 -1.80 -3.46 0.02
N ILE A 86 -3.12 -3.57 0.10
CA ILE A 86 -4.01 -2.50 0.56
C ILE A 86 -4.77 -3.05 1.75
N ALA A 87 -4.56 -2.46 2.93
CA ALA A 87 -5.19 -2.90 4.17
C ALA A 87 -5.89 -1.72 4.84
N ALA A 88 -7.12 -1.93 5.30
CA ALA A 88 -7.93 -0.87 5.89
C ALA A 88 -8.73 -1.36 7.10
N GLY A 89 -8.81 -0.52 8.13
CA GLY A 89 -9.49 -0.84 9.39
C GLY A 89 -9.19 0.19 10.47
N ALA A 90 -10.08 0.34 11.44
CA ALA A 90 -9.92 1.24 12.59
C ALA A 90 -9.48 2.69 12.22
N GLY A 91 -10.05 3.24 11.14
CA GLY A 91 -9.71 4.59 10.68
C GLY A 91 -8.32 4.71 10.05
N GLN A 92 -7.65 3.60 9.73
CA GLN A 92 -6.35 3.57 9.05
C GLN A 92 -6.44 2.91 7.69
N LEU A 93 -5.59 3.38 6.78
CA LEU A 93 -5.29 2.75 5.50
C LEU A 93 -3.78 2.52 5.44
N VAL A 94 -3.37 1.35 4.95
CA VAL A 94 -1.96 1.00 4.76
C VAL A 94 -1.77 0.46 3.36
N ILE A 95 -0.78 1.03 2.68
CA ILE A 95 -0.27 0.58 1.39
C ILE A 95 1.09 -0.05 1.63
N GLY A 96 1.27 -1.28 1.16
CA GLY A 96 2.57 -1.95 1.17
C GLY A 96 2.97 -2.35 -0.22
N VAL A 97 4.21 -2.08 -0.63
CA VAL A 97 4.79 -2.63 -1.87
C VAL A 97 5.96 -3.52 -1.49
N ALA A 98 5.81 -4.81 -1.75
CA ALA A 98 6.81 -5.83 -1.43
C ALA A 98 7.49 -6.36 -2.70
N ASP A 99 8.82 -6.38 -2.69
CA ASP A 99 9.65 -6.95 -3.76
C ASP A 99 10.73 -7.86 -3.15
N GLN A 100 11.39 -8.67 -3.99
CA GLN A 100 12.42 -9.62 -3.56
C GLN A 100 13.85 -9.05 -3.59
N ALA A 101 14.04 -7.79 -3.97
CA ALA A 101 15.37 -7.20 -4.04
C ALA A 101 15.88 -6.85 -2.62
N PRO A 102 17.12 -7.24 -2.26
CA PRO A 102 17.66 -7.11 -0.92
C PRO A 102 18.06 -5.67 -0.56
N SER A 103 18.21 -4.78 -1.55
CA SER A 103 18.55 -3.38 -1.34
C SER A 103 17.40 -2.61 -0.70
N LEU A 104 17.66 -1.96 0.44
CA LEU A 104 16.70 -1.08 1.09
C LEU A 104 16.80 0.34 0.52
N PRO A 105 15.67 1.03 0.26
CA PRO A 105 15.70 2.43 -0.11
C PRO A 105 16.20 3.29 1.05
N VAL A 106 16.87 4.39 0.71
CA VAL A 106 17.35 5.38 1.68
C VAL A 106 16.20 6.30 2.07
N LEU A 107 15.86 6.33 3.36
CA LEU A 107 14.82 7.21 3.92
C LEU A 107 15.38 8.43 4.68
N SER A 108 16.68 8.70 4.61
CA SER A 108 17.25 9.89 5.26
C SER A 108 16.90 11.16 4.47
N PRO A 109 16.68 12.31 5.13
CA PRO A 109 16.31 13.55 4.43
C PRO A 109 17.29 13.97 3.32
N ALA A 110 18.58 13.70 3.51
CA ALA A 110 19.66 14.04 2.59
C ALA A 110 19.83 13.05 1.42
N GLY A 111 19.37 11.80 1.56
CA GLY A 111 19.57 10.74 0.56
C GLY A 111 18.28 10.21 -0.08
N MET A 112 17.12 10.66 0.40
CA MET A 112 15.82 10.24 -0.12
C MET A 112 15.55 10.89 -1.48
N GLY A 113 15.24 10.07 -2.48
CA GLY A 113 14.81 10.53 -3.81
C GLY A 113 13.41 11.17 -3.80
N ASP A 114 13.11 11.99 -4.81
CA ASP A 114 11.89 12.81 -4.86
C ASP A 114 10.59 12.01 -4.77
N GLY A 115 10.54 10.81 -5.35
CA GLY A 115 9.37 9.94 -5.26
C GLY A 115 9.05 9.52 -3.81
N LEU A 116 10.07 9.13 -3.04
CA LEU A 116 9.88 8.77 -1.63
C LEU A 116 9.64 10.00 -0.74
N ARG A 117 10.15 11.17 -1.12
CA ARG A 117 9.83 12.44 -0.43
C ARG A 117 8.36 12.79 -0.63
N THR A 118 7.86 12.68 -1.86
CA THR A 118 6.43 12.85 -2.19
C THR A 118 5.55 11.89 -1.40
N VAL A 119 5.96 10.62 -1.29
CA VAL A 119 5.24 9.62 -0.48
C VAL A 119 5.22 10.00 1.00
N THR A 120 6.37 10.41 1.54
CA THR A 120 6.49 10.86 2.95
C THR A 120 5.57 12.04 3.23
N ASP A 121 5.60 13.05 2.36
CA ASP A 121 4.82 14.29 2.54
C ASP A 121 3.31 14.02 2.45
N LEU A 122 2.88 13.19 1.49
CA LEU A 122 1.47 12.80 1.36
C LEU A 122 1.01 11.95 2.55
N ALA A 123 1.81 11.00 3.01
CA ALA A 123 1.46 10.22 4.20
C ALA A 123 1.33 11.12 5.44
N ALA A 124 2.27 12.05 5.62
CA ALA A 124 2.26 13.00 6.73
C ALA A 124 1.06 13.95 6.68
N ALA A 125 0.66 14.42 5.50
CA ALA A 125 -0.53 15.27 5.30
C ALA A 125 -1.84 14.62 5.80
N TYR A 126 -1.88 13.28 5.85
CA TYR A 126 -2.99 12.50 6.41
C TYR A 126 -2.63 11.83 7.75
N GLY A 127 -1.71 12.41 8.52
CA GLY A 127 -1.35 11.97 9.87
C GLY A 127 -0.73 10.57 9.94
N GLY A 128 -0.12 10.14 8.84
CA GLY A 128 0.49 8.83 8.63
C GLY A 128 2.01 8.87 8.54
N THR A 129 2.61 7.78 8.06
CA THR A 129 4.06 7.59 8.02
C THR A 129 4.51 6.73 6.84
N LEU A 130 5.79 6.82 6.48
CA LEU A 130 6.48 5.91 5.57
C LEU A 130 7.51 5.09 6.37
N SER A 131 7.55 3.78 6.17
CA SER A 131 8.57 2.88 6.73
C SER A 131 9.00 1.83 5.72
N VAL A 132 10.11 1.16 6.01
CA VAL A 132 10.63 0.04 5.24
C VAL A 132 10.90 -1.11 6.20
N GLU A 133 10.42 -2.29 5.87
CA GLU A 133 10.60 -3.51 6.66
C GLU A 133 11.23 -4.60 5.78
N PRO A 134 12.25 -5.34 6.26
CA PRO A 134 12.70 -6.55 5.59
C PRO A 134 11.55 -7.56 5.45
N ALA A 135 11.51 -8.31 4.35
CA ALA A 135 10.53 -9.37 4.19
C ALA A 135 10.74 -10.46 5.26
N ALA A 136 9.69 -10.82 6.01
CA ALA A 136 9.80 -11.65 7.23
C ALA A 136 10.42 -13.05 7.03
N HIS A 137 10.44 -13.61 5.82
CA HIS A 137 10.88 -15.00 5.56
C HIS A 137 11.69 -15.17 4.25
N GLY A 138 12.42 -14.15 3.80
CA GLY A 138 13.20 -14.25 2.56
C GLY A 138 14.08 -13.04 2.28
N CYS A 139 14.68 -13.03 1.09
CA CYS A 139 15.26 -11.82 0.51
C CYS A 139 14.15 -10.87 0.08
N GLY A 140 14.34 -9.58 0.33
CA GLY A 140 13.38 -8.56 -0.08
C GLY A 140 13.00 -7.59 1.03
N LYS A 141 12.06 -6.72 0.68
CA LYS A 141 11.61 -5.61 1.51
C LYS A 141 10.14 -5.34 1.27
N VAL A 142 9.53 -4.63 2.20
CA VAL A 142 8.23 -4.01 2.06
C VAL A 142 8.39 -2.53 2.37
N VAL A 143 8.01 -1.68 1.43
CA VAL A 143 7.85 -0.24 1.69
C VAL A 143 6.40 -0.01 2.09
N LEU A 144 6.18 0.54 3.28
CA LEU A 144 4.86 0.70 3.90
C LEU A 144 4.52 2.18 4.07
N ALA A 145 3.45 2.62 3.42
CA ALA A 145 2.84 3.93 3.66
C ALA A 145 1.55 3.76 4.46
N ARG A 146 1.47 4.40 5.62
CA ARG A 146 0.30 4.41 6.50
C ARG A 146 -0.39 5.77 6.39
N PHE A 147 -1.71 5.77 6.53
CA PHE A 147 -2.55 6.97 6.53
C PHE A 147 -3.64 6.86 7.59
N ARG A 148 -4.06 7.99 8.15
CA ARG A 148 -5.39 8.08 8.79
C ARG A 148 -6.41 8.38 7.71
N VAL A 149 -7.51 7.65 7.73
CA VAL A 149 -8.66 7.91 6.85
C VAL A 149 -9.42 9.10 7.45
N PRO A 150 -9.64 10.18 6.68
CA PRO A 150 -10.42 11.33 7.16
C PRO A 150 -11.81 10.96 7.69
N ASP A 151 -12.25 11.64 8.75
CA ASP A 151 -13.49 11.28 9.48
C ASP A 151 -14.77 11.46 8.65
N ASP A 152 -14.78 12.42 7.72
CA ASP A 152 -15.86 12.62 6.75
C ASP A 152 -16.00 11.46 5.76
N LEU A 153 -14.91 10.70 5.55
CA LEU A 153 -14.89 9.49 4.73
C LEU A 153 -15.11 8.21 5.57
N SER A 154 -14.85 8.25 6.88
CA SER A 154 -15.07 7.12 7.80
C SER A 154 -16.51 7.04 8.34
N SER A 155 -17.16 8.20 8.53
CA SER A 155 -18.49 8.36 9.14
C SER A 155 -19.68 7.84 8.31
N ARG A 156 -19.54 7.70 6.99
CA ARG A 156 -20.60 7.15 6.11
C ARG A 156 -20.88 5.65 6.34
N ARG A 157 -20.08 4.98 7.16
CA ARG A 157 -20.24 3.55 7.48
C ARG A 157 -21.09 3.30 8.72
N SER A 158 -21.12 4.22 9.68
CA SER A 158 -21.80 4.04 10.96
C SER A 158 -23.33 4.24 10.90
N GLY A 159 -23.87 4.64 9.75
CA GLY A 159 -25.30 4.96 9.58
C GLY A 159 -26.20 3.81 9.07
N ALA A 160 -25.65 2.64 8.74
CA ALA A 160 -26.44 1.51 8.23
C ALA A 160 -26.81 0.55 9.38
N GLY A 161 -27.64 1.01 10.31
CA GLY A 161 -28.01 0.17 11.46
C GLY A 161 -29.04 0.78 12.39
N SER A 162 -30.10 1.40 11.87
CA SER A 162 -31.37 1.63 12.59
C SER A 162 -32.42 2.15 11.61
N ARG A 163 -33.30 1.26 11.14
CA ARG A 163 -34.64 1.65 10.69
C ARG A 163 -35.62 1.22 11.79
N PRO A 164 -36.32 2.14 12.45
CA PRO A 164 -37.54 1.79 13.17
C PRO A 164 -38.68 1.77 12.16
N LEU A 165 -39.40 0.64 12.08
CA LEU A 165 -40.86 0.53 12.00
C LEU A 165 -41.23 -0.88 12.44
#